data_AF-A0A1I5G8S7-F1
#
_entry.id   AF-A0A1I5G8S7-F1
#
_cell.length_a   1.000
_cell.length_b   1.000
_cell.length_c   1.000
_cell.angle_alpha   90.00
_cell.angle_beta   90.00
_cell.angle_gamma   90.00
#
_symmetry.space_group_name_H-M   'P 1'
#
loop_
_entity.id
_entity.type
_entity.pdbx_description
1 polymer ?
#
loop_
_entity_poly.entity_id
_entity_poly.type
_entity_poly.pdbx_seq_one_letter_code
_entity_poly.pdbx_strand_id
1 'polypeptide(L)'
;MIKRVVSACLFVFVSCVASEARPYRALHAPECNITMPCDFSYAQPRRERAQRASLQAYRSTQMTVTDAGNAATMISVTGDRIIGGRPAGCPSSFCGCGAAIRVFGRIVPELNLASNWLRFPRTAPAPGMVAARHGHVFVLEQPLGGDMWMAYDANSGGHATRIHARSLRGYTVVNPHG
;
A
#
# COMPACT_ATOMS: atom_id res chain seq x y z
N MET A 1 24.72 -3.95 48.26
CA MET A 1 24.23 -4.70 47.08
C MET A 1 22.92 -5.36 47.44
N ILE A 2 21.99 -5.46 46.46
CA ILE A 2 20.64 -6.10 46.51
C ILE A 2 19.54 -5.17 47.06
N LYS A 3 19.04 -4.25 46.22
CA LYS A 3 17.87 -4.36 45.30
C LYS A 3 16.55 -3.93 45.97
N ARG A 4 16.18 -2.66 45.74
CA ARG A 4 14.79 -2.18 45.81
C ARG A 4 14.17 -2.31 44.43
N VAL A 5 13.28 -3.28 44.26
CA VAL A 5 12.31 -3.40 43.17
C VAL A 5 11.09 -3.97 43.90
N VAL A 6 9.91 -3.35 43.90
CA VAL A 6 8.89 -3.42 42.85
C VAL A 6 7.75 -2.47 43.28
N SER A 7 7.00 -2.00 42.29
CA SER A 7 5.57 -1.63 42.39
C SER A 7 5.26 -0.15 42.40
N ALA A 8 5.20 0.43 41.20
CA ALA A 8 4.31 1.54 40.91
C ALA A 8 3.54 1.21 39.63
N CYS A 9 2.54 0.34 39.78
CA CYS A 9 1.35 0.34 38.92
C CYS A 9 0.41 1.45 39.42
N LEU A 10 -0.45 1.96 38.52
CA LEU A 10 -1.44 3.05 38.66
C LEU A 10 -0.83 4.43 38.39
N PHE A 11 -1.28 5.24 37.42
CA PHE A 11 -2.65 5.44 36.92
C PHE A 11 -2.64 5.80 35.42
N VAL A 12 -3.38 5.04 34.62
CA VAL A 12 -3.82 5.44 33.28
C VAL A 12 -5.21 6.08 33.46
N PHE A 13 -5.29 7.40 33.41
CA PHE A 13 -6.57 8.10 33.30
C PHE A 13 -6.89 8.33 31.82
N VAL A 14 -7.83 7.54 31.33
CA VAL A 14 -8.49 7.74 30.03
C VAL A 14 -9.58 8.80 30.23
N SER A 15 -9.36 10.02 29.72
CA SER A 15 -10.41 11.02 29.59
C SER A 15 -11.06 10.90 28.21
N CYS A 16 -12.27 10.36 28.17
CA CYS A 16 -13.11 10.35 26.98
C CYS A 16 -13.63 11.76 26.71
N VAL A 17 -13.21 12.37 25.59
CA VAL A 17 -13.84 13.58 25.06
C VAL A 17 -15.07 13.17 24.24
N ALA A 18 -16.24 13.61 24.68
CA ALA A 18 -17.45 13.58 23.88
C ALA A 18 -17.35 14.64 22.78
N SER A 19 -17.31 14.22 21.51
CA SER A 19 -17.47 15.16 20.40
C SER A 19 -18.95 15.54 20.28
N GLU A 20 -19.27 16.76 20.71
CA GLU A 20 -20.52 17.43 20.35
C GLU A 20 -20.51 17.75 18.84
N ALA A 21 -21.42 17.12 18.09
CA ALA A 21 -21.68 17.49 16.70
C ALA A 21 -22.56 18.75 16.68
N ARG A 22 -22.07 19.83 16.07
CA ARG A 22 -22.83 21.08 15.88
C ARG A 22 -24.01 20.86 14.92
N PRO A 23 -25.20 21.45 15.16
CA PRO A 23 -26.32 21.38 14.24
C PRO A 23 -26.05 22.33 13.07
N TYR A 24 -25.96 21.80 11.85
CA TYR A 24 -25.88 22.62 10.65
C TYR A 24 -27.30 23.07 10.26
N ARG A 25 -27.55 24.38 10.27
CA ARG A 25 -28.72 24.98 9.60
C ARG A 25 -28.61 24.70 8.10
N ALA A 26 -29.58 24.00 7.53
CA ALA A 26 -29.71 23.85 6.09
C ALA A 26 -30.32 25.14 5.50
N LEU A 27 -29.48 25.96 4.87
CA LEU A 27 -29.93 26.92 3.87
C LEU A 27 -30.21 26.14 2.59
N HIS A 28 -31.48 26.12 2.20
CA HIS A 28 -32.01 25.44 1.03
C HIS A 28 -31.44 26.10 -0.23
N ALA A 29 -30.61 25.39 -0.99
CA ALA A 29 -30.28 25.77 -2.36
C ALA A 29 -31.38 25.24 -3.28
N PRO A 30 -32.05 26.09 -4.10
CA PRO A 30 -32.99 25.61 -5.10
C PRO A 30 -32.20 24.87 -6.18
N GLU A 31 -32.80 23.87 -6.82
CA GLU A 31 -32.19 22.90 -7.77
C GLU A 31 -31.75 21.55 -7.17
N CYS A 32 -32.43 21.03 -6.15
CA CYS A 32 -32.39 19.60 -5.82
C CYS A 32 -33.76 18.96 -6.03
N ASN A 33 -33.99 18.42 -7.23
CA ASN A 33 -35.15 17.59 -7.56
C ASN A 33 -34.97 16.16 -7.02
N ILE A 34 -34.86 16.01 -5.70
CA ILE A 34 -34.91 14.71 -5.04
C ILE A 34 -36.04 14.76 -4.03
N THR A 35 -37.22 14.34 -4.47
CA THR A 35 -38.31 13.98 -3.57
C THR A 35 -37.98 12.61 -2.99
N MET A 36 -37.40 12.56 -1.79
CA MET A 36 -37.27 11.29 -1.05
C MET A 36 -38.63 10.96 -0.42
N PRO A 37 -39.30 9.86 -0.79
CA PRO A 37 -40.48 9.43 -0.05
C PRO A 37 -40.01 8.82 1.28
N CYS A 38 -40.39 9.46 2.38
CA CYS A 38 -40.28 8.89 3.71
C CYS A 38 -41.43 7.89 3.92
N ASP A 39 -41.26 6.64 3.49
CA ASP A 39 -42.10 5.55 3.97
C ASP A 39 -41.30 4.63 4.90
N PHE A 40 -41.57 4.80 6.20
CA PHE A 40 -41.10 3.95 7.28
C PHE A 40 -41.94 2.67 7.30
N SER A 41 -41.62 1.72 6.43
CA SER A 41 -42.11 0.35 6.55
C SER A 41 -41.20 -0.55 5.74
N TYR A 42 -40.29 -1.26 6.40
CA TYR A 42 -40.18 -2.72 6.29
C TYR A 42 -39.18 -3.24 7.32
N ALA A 43 -39.62 -4.30 7.99
CA ALA A 43 -38.98 -5.00 9.09
C ALA A 43 -37.53 -5.41 8.80
N GLN A 44 -36.71 -5.44 9.86
CA GLN A 44 -35.43 -6.14 9.85
C GLN A 44 -35.60 -7.61 9.43
N PRO A 45 -34.74 -8.11 8.54
CA PRO A 45 -34.19 -9.43 8.69
C PRO A 45 -32.77 -9.33 9.27
N ARG A 46 -32.64 -9.88 10.48
CA ARG A 46 -31.62 -10.85 10.87
C ARG A 46 -30.21 -10.62 10.30
N ARG A 47 -29.28 -10.31 11.21
CA ARG A 47 -27.82 -10.44 11.06
C ARG A 47 -27.44 -11.65 10.20
N GLU A 48 -27.14 -11.37 8.94
CA GLU A 48 -26.32 -12.24 8.11
C GLU A 48 -25.06 -11.51 7.68
N ARG A 49 -23.99 -12.28 7.70
CA ARG A 49 -22.59 -11.91 7.61
C ARG A 49 -22.28 -11.45 6.18
N ALA A 50 -22.65 -10.23 5.82
CA ALA A 50 -22.38 -9.65 4.51
C ALA A 50 -20.89 -9.25 4.37
N GLN A 51 -20.13 -10.20 3.83
CA GLN A 51 -19.06 -10.08 2.84
C GLN A 51 -18.14 -8.84 2.87
N ARG A 52 -16.87 -9.11 3.19
CA ARG A 52 -15.67 -8.27 2.97
C ARG A 52 -15.43 -7.78 1.52
N ALA A 53 -16.37 -8.00 0.60
CA ALA A 53 -16.25 -7.65 -0.81
C ALA A 53 -16.39 -6.14 -1.07
N SER A 54 -17.15 -5.42 -0.24
CA SER A 54 -17.43 -3.99 -0.45
C SER A 54 -16.22 -3.07 -0.19
N LEU A 55 -15.26 -3.49 0.65
CA LEU A 55 -14.04 -2.72 0.90
C LEU A 55 -12.99 -2.84 -0.22
N GLN A 56 -13.05 -3.87 -1.05
CA GLN A 56 -12.17 -4.01 -2.22
C GLN A 56 -12.62 -3.11 -3.37
N ALA A 57 -13.92 -2.90 -3.55
CA ALA A 57 -14.48 -2.05 -4.60
C ALA A 57 -14.21 -0.54 -4.37
N TYR A 58 -13.97 -0.12 -3.12
CA TYR A 58 -13.65 1.29 -2.82
C TYR A 58 -12.17 1.63 -3.03
N ARG A 59 -11.27 0.63 -3.01
CA ARG A 59 -9.82 0.86 -3.15
C ARG A 59 -9.35 0.94 -4.60
N SER A 60 -10.24 0.68 -5.56
CA SER A 60 -10.03 0.87 -6.99
C SER A 60 -10.44 2.25 -7.51
N THR A 61 -10.79 3.20 -6.62
CA THR A 61 -11.00 4.59 -7.03
C THR A 61 -9.68 5.16 -7.55
N GLN A 62 -9.61 5.25 -8.88
CA GLN A 62 -8.60 5.96 -9.66
C GLN A 62 -8.19 7.24 -8.93
N MET A 63 -6.89 7.38 -8.65
CA MET A 63 -6.33 8.70 -8.38
C MET A 63 -6.33 9.46 -9.71
N THR A 64 -7.41 10.19 -9.96
CA THR A 64 -7.48 11.19 -11.02
C THR A 64 -6.65 12.39 -10.60
N VAL A 65 -5.39 12.41 -11.03
CA VAL A 65 -4.60 13.65 -11.06
C VAL A 65 -5.11 14.45 -12.26
N THR A 66 -5.95 15.44 -12.02
CA THR A 66 -6.30 16.44 -13.02
C THR A 66 -5.13 17.40 -13.15
N ASP A 67 -4.19 17.11 -14.06
CA ASP A 67 -3.34 18.14 -14.63
C ASP A 67 -3.91 18.51 -16.00
N ALA A 68 -4.10 19.81 -16.23
CA ALA A 68 -4.81 20.34 -17.36
C ALA A 68 -3.94 20.25 -18.61
N GLY A 69 -4.36 19.42 -19.57
CA GLY A 69 -3.89 19.48 -20.96
C GLY A 69 -2.69 18.60 -21.28
N ASN A 70 -2.93 17.30 -21.42
CA ASN A 70 -2.41 16.47 -22.51
C ASN A 70 -3.13 15.12 -22.46
N ALA A 71 -3.51 14.61 -23.64
CA ALA A 71 -4.33 13.41 -23.80
C ALA A 71 -3.83 12.25 -22.91
N ALA A 72 -4.51 12.02 -21.79
CA ALA A 72 -4.24 10.90 -20.92
C ALA A 72 -4.73 9.64 -21.62
N THR A 73 -3.82 8.93 -22.29
CA THR A 73 -4.02 7.53 -22.62
C THR A 73 -4.28 6.79 -21.32
N MET A 74 -5.54 6.53 -21.00
CA MET A 74 -5.92 5.68 -19.88
C MET A 74 -5.42 4.26 -20.19
N ILE A 75 -4.20 3.95 -19.77
CA ILE A 75 -3.77 2.55 -19.68
C ILE A 75 -4.57 1.97 -18.52
N SER A 76 -5.66 1.29 -18.85
CA SER A 76 -6.37 0.43 -17.91
C SER A 76 -5.46 -0.74 -17.57
N VAL A 77 -4.55 -0.51 -16.63
CA VAL A 77 -3.66 -1.54 -16.09
C VAL A 77 -4.53 -2.44 -15.22
N THR A 78 -5.08 -3.51 -15.79
CA THR A 78 -5.52 -4.72 -15.06
C THR A 78 -4.32 -5.44 -14.43
N GLY A 79 -3.39 -4.69 -13.84
CA GLY A 79 -1.99 -5.10 -13.71
C GLY A 79 -1.54 -5.40 -12.31
N ASP A 80 -2.46 -5.60 -11.36
CA ASP A 80 -2.14 -6.17 -10.06
C ASP A 80 -2.27 -7.70 -10.15
N ARG A 81 -1.18 -8.39 -10.49
CA ARG A 81 -1.12 -9.86 -10.56
C ARG A 81 -0.32 -10.43 -9.39
N ILE A 82 -0.90 -11.41 -8.69
CA ILE A 82 -0.14 -12.24 -7.74
C ILE A 82 0.51 -13.36 -8.53
N ILE A 83 1.83 -13.49 -8.42
CA ILE A 83 2.62 -14.49 -9.16
C ILE A 83 3.23 -15.56 -8.25
N GLY A 84 3.06 -15.43 -6.94
CA GLY A 84 3.54 -16.44 -5.99
C GLY A 84 3.55 -15.94 -4.55
N GLY A 85 4.20 -16.72 -3.68
CA GLY A 85 4.42 -16.39 -2.27
C GLY A 85 5.91 -16.32 -1.94
N ARG A 86 6.24 -16.64 -0.68
CA ARG A 86 7.61 -16.72 -0.20
C ARG A 86 8.40 -17.84 -0.91
N PRO A 87 9.52 -17.54 -1.58
CA PRO A 87 10.39 -18.57 -2.14
C PRO A 87 11.01 -19.45 -1.05
N ALA A 88 11.29 -20.72 -1.38
CA ALA A 88 12.00 -21.62 -0.47
C ALA A 88 13.40 -21.05 -0.13
N GLY A 89 13.80 -21.13 1.13
CA GLY A 89 15.07 -20.56 1.62
C GLY A 89 15.05 -19.06 1.95
N CYS A 90 14.02 -18.30 1.55
CA CYS A 90 13.90 -16.89 1.94
C CYS A 90 13.35 -16.70 3.37
N PRO A 91 13.71 -15.61 4.07
CA PRO A 91 13.13 -15.27 5.39
C PRO A 91 11.63 -14.94 5.30
N SER A 92 10.93 -14.80 6.43
CA SER A 92 9.50 -14.41 6.44
C SER A 92 9.25 -13.02 5.86
N SER A 93 10.19 -12.09 6.04
CA SER A 93 10.23 -10.79 5.36
C SER A 93 11.09 -10.89 4.10
N PHE A 94 10.51 -11.35 2.99
CA PHE A 94 11.26 -11.78 1.80
C PHE A 94 11.32 -10.75 0.66
N CYS A 95 11.10 -9.45 0.91
CA CYS A 95 11.18 -8.45 -0.16
C CYS A 95 12.59 -8.40 -0.78
N GLY A 96 13.64 -8.34 0.05
CA GLY A 96 15.03 -8.37 -0.41
C GLY A 96 15.43 -9.70 -1.05
N CYS A 97 15.06 -10.83 -0.44
CA CYS A 97 15.37 -12.15 -0.98
C CYS A 97 14.71 -12.38 -2.34
N GLY A 98 13.43 -12.02 -2.49
CA GLY A 98 12.70 -12.14 -3.76
C GLY A 98 13.29 -11.23 -4.84
N ALA A 99 13.66 -9.99 -4.49
CA ALA A 99 14.36 -9.10 -5.41
C ALA A 99 15.72 -9.67 -5.86
N ALA A 100 16.49 -10.26 -4.94
CA ALA A 100 17.78 -10.89 -5.26
C ALA A 100 17.61 -12.08 -6.22
N ILE A 101 16.60 -12.92 -6.02
CA ILE A 101 16.28 -14.01 -6.95
C ILE A 101 15.88 -13.44 -8.32
N ARG A 102 15.05 -12.38 -8.37
CA ARG A 102 14.57 -11.79 -9.62
C ARG A 102 15.70 -11.16 -10.45
N VAL A 103 16.69 -10.56 -9.79
CA VAL A 103 17.82 -9.84 -10.43
C VAL A 103 19.01 -10.77 -10.68
N PHE A 104 19.40 -11.58 -9.70
CA PHE A 104 20.63 -12.38 -9.75
C PHE A 104 20.40 -13.88 -9.96
N GLY A 105 19.14 -14.33 -9.98
CA GLY A 105 18.78 -15.75 -10.13
C GLY A 105 19.05 -16.60 -8.88
N ARG A 106 19.48 -16.01 -7.77
CA ARG A 106 19.86 -16.73 -6.54
C ARG A 106 19.57 -15.91 -5.28
N ILE A 107 19.53 -16.61 -4.14
CA ILE A 107 19.48 -15.96 -2.82
C ILE A 107 20.85 -15.36 -2.53
N VAL A 108 20.86 -14.08 -2.16
CA VAL A 108 22.04 -13.36 -1.68
C VAL A 108 21.72 -12.92 -0.24
N PRO A 109 22.21 -13.63 0.79
CA PRO A 109 21.80 -13.40 2.18
C PRO A 109 22.00 -11.96 2.65
N GLU A 110 23.06 -11.30 2.19
CA GLU A 110 23.40 -9.91 2.51
C GLU A 110 22.33 -8.93 2.00
N LEU A 111 21.58 -9.31 0.96
CA LEU A 111 20.53 -8.49 0.36
C LEU A 111 19.12 -8.87 0.85
N ASN A 112 18.99 -9.81 1.79
CA ASN A 112 17.70 -10.11 2.40
C ASN A 112 17.13 -8.89 3.14
N LEU A 113 18.01 -8.10 3.76
CA LEU A 113 17.64 -6.85 4.40
C LEU A 113 17.55 -5.71 3.37
N ALA A 114 16.37 -5.12 3.24
CA ALA A 114 16.09 -4.08 2.24
C ALA A 114 17.06 -2.87 2.31
N SER A 115 17.52 -2.48 3.50
CA SER A 115 18.46 -1.34 3.64
C SER A 115 19.82 -1.62 3.01
N ASN A 116 20.26 -2.88 2.89
CA ASN A 116 21.55 -3.19 2.28
C ASN A 116 21.56 -2.93 0.77
N TRP A 117 20.40 -2.89 0.11
CA TRP A 117 20.29 -2.50 -1.29
C TRP A 117 20.69 -1.04 -1.52
N LEU A 118 20.58 -0.17 -0.51
CA LEU A 118 20.98 1.24 -0.62
C LEU A 118 22.50 1.43 -0.73
N ARG A 119 23.29 0.35 -0.63
CA ARG A 119 24.75 0.35 -0.86
C ARG A 119 25.11 0.33 -2.34
N PHE A 120 24.19 -0.10 -3.20
CA PHE A 120 24.39 -0.04 -4.66
C PHE A 120 24.38 1.42 -5.15
N PRO A 121 25.09 1.71 -6.25
CA PRO A 121 25.14 3.05 -6.81
C PRO A 121 23.75 3.52 -7.22
N ARG A 122 23.44 4.79 -6.90
CA ARG A 122 22.18 5.41 -7.28
C ARG A 122 22.16 5.63 -8.80
N THR A 123 20.99 5.45 -9.40
CA THR A 123 20.82 5.59 -10.85
C THR A 123 19.43 6.12 -11.21
N ALA A 124 19.23 6.47 -12.47
CA ALA A 124 17.92 6.81 -13.00
C ALA A 124 17.01 5.57 -13.08
N PRO A 125 15.69 5.72 -12.93
CA PRO A 125 14.73 4.62 -13.14
C PRO A 125 14.86 3.98 -14.53
N ALA A 126 15.11 2.67 -14.55
CA ALA A 126 15.17 1.86 -15.76
C ALA A 126 14.73 0.41 -15.46
N PRO A 127 14.27 -0.36 -16.47
CA PRO A 127 14.00 -1.78 -16.31
C PRO A 127 15.22 -2.53 -15.74
N GLY A 128 14.98 -3.42 -14.76
CA GLY A 128 16.03 -4.17 -14.06
C GLY A 128 16.69 -3.41 -12.90
N MET A 129 16.44 -2.12 -12.75
CA MET A 129 16.88 -1.37 -11.57
C MET A 129 16.01 -1.69 -10.35
N VAL A 130 16.51 -1.35 -9.18
CA VAL A 130 15.83 -1.65 -7.92
C VAL A 130 15.45 -0.38 -7.20
N ALA A 131 14.20 -0.27 -6.77
CA ALA A 131 13.73 0.78 -5.90
C ALA A 131 13.80 0.29 -4.45
N ALA A 132 14.66 0.91 -3.65
CA ALA A 132 14.94 0.49 -2.28
C ALA A 132 14.70 1.64 -1.28
N ARG A 133 14.32 1.26 -0.06
CA ARG A 133 14.31 2.12 1.12
C ARG A 133 14.51 1.25 2.37
N HIS A 134 14.58 1.89 3.53
CA HIS A 134 14.53 1.16 4.80
C HIS A 134 13.23 0.35 4.89
N GLY A 135 13.36 -0.98 4.99
CA GLY A 135 12.25 -1.92 5.21
C GLY A 135 11.53 -2.43 3.96
N HIS A 136 11.76 -1.88 2.76
CA HIS A 136 11.14 -2.41 1.54
C HIS A 136 11.96 -2.21 0.28
N VAL A 137 11.87 -3.15 -0.65
CA VAL A 137 12.59 -3.15 -1.91
C VAL A 137 11.81 -3.90 -2.99
N PHE A 138 11.82 -3.40 -4.22
CA PHE A 138 11.18 -4.03 -5.38
C PHE A 138 11.96 -3.74 -6.67
N VAL A 139 11.77 -4.58 -7.69
CA VAL A 139 12.46 -4.49 -8.98
C VAL A 139 11.57 -3.78 -10.00
N LEU A 140 12.14 -2.88 -10.79
CA LEU A 140 11.46 -2.13 -11.84
C LEU A 140 11.37 -2.98 -13.11
N GLU A 141 10.16 -3.19 -13.62
CA GLU A 141 9.92 -3.97 -14.84
C GLU A 141 9.67 -3.05 -16.03
N GLN A 142 8.67 -2.16 -15.94
CA GLN A 142 8.26 -1.31 -17.06
C GLN A 142 7.80 0.07 -16.56
N PRO A 143 8.15 1.18 -17.25
CA PRO A 143 7.65 2.50 -16.91
C PRO A 143 6.16 2.61 -17.25
N LEU A 144 5.38 3.25 -16.37
CA LEU A 144 3.96 3.55 -16.60
C LEU A 144 3.70 5.06 -16.79
N GLY A 145 4.74 5.89 -16.60
CA GLY A 145 4.67 7.35 -16.69
C GLY A 145 4.87 8.03 -15.34
N GLY A 146 5.54 9.18 -15.34
CA GLY A 146 5.90 9.92 -14.13
C GLY A 146 6.67 9.04 -13.12
N ASP A 147 6.25 9.07 -11.86
CA ASP A 147 6.82 8.25 -10.78
C ASP A 147 6.26 6.82 -10.72
N MET A 148 5.38 6.41 -11.65
CA MET A 148 4.71 5.11 -11.61
C MET A 148 5.41 4.07 -12.48
N TRP A 149 5.64 2.89 -11.90
CA TRP A 149 6.33 1.77 -12.54
C TRP A 149 5.60 0.46 -12.29
N MET A 150 5.55 -0.39 -13.30
CA MET A 150 5.23 -1.79 -13.10
C MET A 150 6.40 -2.42 -12.35
N ALA A 151 6.13 -2.99 -11.18
CA ALA A 151 7.15 -3.46 -10.25
C ALA A 151 6.95 -4.92 -9.90
N TYR A 152 8.04 -5.71 -9.92
CA TYR A 152 8.10 -6.99 -9.24
C TYR A 152 8.35 -6.74 -7.74
N ASP A 153 7.32 -6.99 -6.94
CA ASP A 153 7.25 -6.61 -5.52
C ASP A 153 7.00 -7.86 -4.65
N ALA A 154 8.09 -8.44 -4.17
CA ALA A 154 8.07 -9.58 -3.27
C ALA A 154 7.70 -9.16 -1.83
N ASN A 155 6.96 -10.02 -1.14
CA ASN A 155 6.46 -9.76 0.22
C ASN A 155 5.58 -8.51 0.30
N SER A 156 4.73 -8.31 -0.70
CA SER A 156 3.73 -7.25 -0.77
C SER A 156 2.32 -7.82 -0.57
N GLY A 157 1.36 -6.97 -0.17
CA GLY A 157 -0.06 -7.33 -0.11
C GLY A 157 -0.37 -8.67 0.57
N GLY A 158 -0.11 -8.80 1.87
CA GLY A 158 -0.42 -10.03 2.62
C GLY A 158 0.59 -11.16 2.41
N HIS A 159 1.88 -10.84 2.33
CA HIS A 159 2.97 -11.82 2.13
C HIS A 159 2.93 -12.55 0.78
N ALA A 160 2.50 -11.87 -0.27
CA ALA A 160 2.53 -12.36 -1.64
C ALA A 160 3.69 -11.74 -2.44
N THR A 161 4.00 -12.35 -3.58
CA THR A 161 4.82 -11.76 -4.63
C THR A 161 3.88 -11.26 -5.72
N ARG A 162 3.95 -9.97 -6.02
CA ARG A 162 3.04 -9.30 -6.94
C ARG A 162 3.82 -8.61 -8.04
N ILE A 163 3.22 -8.53 -9.22
CA ILE A 163 3.61 -7.57 -10.23
C ILE A 163 2.47 -6.56 -10.30
N HIS A 164 2.75 -5.31 -9.97
CA HIS A 164 1.75 -4.24 -9.83
C HIS A 164 2.33 -2.85 -10.03
N ALA A 165 1.46 -1.88 -10.26
CA ALA A 165 1.85 -0.48 -10.39
C ALA A 165 2.32 0.08 -9.04
N ARG A 166 3.50 0.69 -9.01
CA ARG A 166 4.11 1.27 -7.82
C ARG A 166 4.73 2.62 -8.08
N SER A 167 4.47 3.53 -7.14
CA SER A 167 5.13 4.82 -7.10
C SER A 167 6.56 4.67 -6.57
N LEU A 168 7.50 5.35 -7.22
CA LEU A 168 8.88 5.49 -6.76
C LEU A 168 9.03 6.51 -5.62
N ARG A 169 7.97 7.24 -5.26
CA ARG A 169 8.02 8.27 -4.22
C ARG A 169 8.49 7.67 -2.89
N GLY A 170 9.57 8.23 -2.34
CA GLY A 170 10.19 7.77 -1.10
C GLY A 170 11.08 6.54 -1.25
N TYR A 171 11.43 6.15 -2.47
CA TYR A 171 12.44 5.14 -2.77
C TYR A 171 13.66 5.77 -3.43
N THR A 172 14.82 5.16 -3.19
CA THR A 172 16.04 5.43 -3.94
C THR A 172 16.18 4.34 -5.01
N VAL A 173 16.34 4.74 -6.26
CA VAL A 173 16.64 3.80 -7.33
C VAL A 173 18.13 3.52 -7.38
N VAL A 174 18.49 2.25 -7.41
CA VAL A 174 19.87 1.76 -7.40
C VAL A 174 20.13 0.79 -8.55
N ASN A 175 21.37 0.76 -9.01
CA ASN A 175 21.85 -0.19 -10.02
C ASN A 175 22.43 -1.44 -9.33
N PRO A 176 21.75 -2.60 -9.37
CA PRO A 176 22.25 -3.82 -8.74
C PRO A 176 23.44 -4.47 -9.47
N HIS A 177 23.83 -3.95 -10.65
CA HIS A 177 24.90 -4.52 -11.48
C HIS A 177 26.23 -3.75 -11.43
N GLY A 178 26.30 -2.63 -10.71
CA GLY A 178 27.51 -1.79 -10.61
C GLY A 178 27.44 -0.55 -11.50
#